data_AF-A0A2A8Y4R8-F1
#
_entry.id   AF-A0A2A8Y4R8-F1
#
_cell.length_a   1.000
_cell.length_b   1.000
_cell.length_c   1.000
_cell.angle_alpha   90.00
_cell.angle_beta   90.00
_cell.angle_gamma   90.00
#
_symmetry.space_group_name_H-M   'P 1'
#
loop_
_entity.id
_entity.type
_entity.pdbx_description
1 polymer ?
#
loop_
_entity_poly.entity_id
_entity_poly.type
_entity_poly.pdbx_seq_one_letter_code
_entity_poly.pdbx_strand_id
1 'polypeptide(L)'
;NLFPIAQHSFLEIMKGMKGNMFSFFGFEMLLLYYPFIRKAKTSQKYAHYANLVTTIVYTYLMILTLAFFSEKQLASAIWAYLSMIKIIQFPFIERFEYIIVSVWAFFILPNVSFTLWGVSRGIKEALGIKQKYVLPVIIVFIFVLSFFLNNRNKINLINTWTGQIGFVYIYVYLPVLWLIQTAKIKLRR
;
A
#
# COMPACT_ATOMS: atom_id res chain seq x y z
N ASN A 1 26.13 -9.54 1.61
CA ASN A 1 24.85 -9.91 0.96
C ASN A 1 24.49 -9.08 -0.26
N LEU A 2 25.13 -7.93 -0.55
CA LEU A 2 24.77 -7.10 -1.72
C LEU A 2 25.41 -7.55 -3.05
N PHE A 3 26.43 -8.42 -2.97
CA PHE A 3 27.09 -9.01 -4.13
C PHE A 3 26.95 -10.53 -4.07
N PRO A 4 26.88 -11.21 -5.24
CA PRO A 4 26.89 -10.63 -6.60
C PRO A 4 25.53 -10.10 -7.05
N ILE A 5 25.56 -9.05 -7.87
CA ILE A 5 24.35 -8.41 -8.40
C ILE A 5 23.85 -9.23 -9.60
N ALA A 6 22.52 -9.33 -9.77
CA ALA A 6 21.86 -9.99 -10.91
C ALA A 6 22.09 -11.51 -11.06
N GLN A 7 22.21 -12.24 -9.95
CA GLN A 7 22.26 -13.71 -9.98
C GLN A 7 20.90 -14.38 -10.22
N HIS A 8 19.81 -13.63 -10.03
CA HIS A 8 18.45 -14.15 -10.12
C HIS A 8 17.96 -14.21 -11.56
N SER A 9 17.27 -15.29 -11.90
CA SER A 9 16.57 -15.41 -13.18
C SER A 9 15.46 -14.36 -13.29
N PHE A 10 15.08 -14.01 -14.53
CA PHE A 10 13.95 -13.09 -14.76
C PHE A 10 12.67 -13.54 -14.03
N LEU A 11 12.44 -14.85 -13.98
CA LEU A 11 11.27 -15.46 -13.34
C LEU A 11 11.31 -15.29 -11.80
N GLU A 12 12.49 -15.39 -11.20
CA GLU A 12 12.68 -15.09 -9.76
C GLU A 12 12.46 -13.61 -9.45
N ILE A 13 12.94 -12.71 -10.31
CA ILE A 13 12.70 -11.27 -10.17
C ILE A 13 11.19 -10.99 -10.23
N MET A 14 10.48 -11.56 -11.20
CA MET A 14 9.02 -11.43 -11.29
C MET A 14 8.30 -11.97 -10.05
N LYS A 15 8.75 -13.11 -9.50
CA LYS A 15 8.20 -13.65 -8.24
C LYS A 15 8.41 -12.69 -7.08
N GLY A 16 9.60 -12.09 -6.97
CA GLY A 16 9.91 -11.07 -5.96
C GLY A 16 9.03 -9.82 -6.12
N MET A 17 8.86 -9.33 -7.35
CA MET A 17 7.97 -8.21 -7.65
C MET A 17 6.54 -8.50 -7.21
N LYS A 18 6.02 -9.69 -7.55
CA LYS A 18 4.66 -10.11 -7.16
C LYS A 18 4.49 -10.14 -5.64
N GLY A 19 5.52 -10.58 -4.90
CA GLY A 19 5.52 -10.58 -3.44
C GLY A 19 5.46 -9.18 -2.82
N ASN A 20 5.92 -8.15 -3.51
CA ASN A 20 5.98 -6.78 -3.00
C ASN A 20 4.87 -5.85 -3.54
N MET A 21 3.98 -6.33 -4.40
CA MET A 21 2.94 -5.50 -5.03
C MET A 21 2.01 -4.82 -4.02
N PHE A 22 1.66 -5.51 -2.93
CA PHE A 22 0.82 -4.95 -1.88
C PHE A 22 1.40 -3.65 -1.29
N SER A 23 2.72 -3.55 -1.18
CA SER A 23 3.42 -2.36 -0.66
C SER A 23 3.28 -1.13 -1.57
N PHE A 24 2.97 -1.34 -2.85
CA PHE A 24 2.82 -0.25 -3.83
C PHE A 24 1.35 0.14 -4.08
N PHE A 25 0.39 -0.48 -3.40
CA PHE A 25 -1.01 -0.08 -3.53
C PHE A 25 -1.29 1.30 -2.93
N GLY A 26 -2.31 1.96 -3.46
CA GLY A 26 -2.76 3.28 -3.03
C GLY A 26 -2.66 4.35 -4.12
N PHE A 27 -1.86 4.14 -5.17
CA PHE A 27 -1.79 5.10 -6.29
C PHE A 27 -3.11 5.18 -7.07
N GLU A 28 -3.90 4.10 -7.08
CA GLU A 28 -5.22 4.05 -7.70
C GLU A 28 -6.20 5.07 -7.10
N MET A 29 -5.98 5.49 -5.85
CA MET A 29 -6.77 6.54 -5.21
C MET A 29 -6.61 7.89 -5.91
N LEU A 30 -5.54 8.11 -6.68
CA LEU A 30 -5.39 9.30 -7.53
C LEU A 30 -6.55 9.45 -8.52
N LEU A 31 -7.14 8.34 -9.00
CA LEU A 31 -8.30 8.38 -9.88
C LEU A 31 -9.53 8.98 -9.19
N LEU A 32 -9.69 8.73 -7.89
CA LEU A 32 -10.75 9.31 -7.07
C LEU A 32 -10.46 10.77 -6.71
N TYR A 33 -9.19 11.13 -6.50
CA TYR A 33 -8.80 12.51 -6.18
C TYR A 33 -8.83 13.44 -7.38
N TYR A 34 -8.63 12.91 -8.59
CA TYR A 34 -8.46 13.68 -9.81
C TYR A 34 -9.48 14.83 -10.00
N PRO A 35 -10.81 14.64 -9.79
CA PRO A 35 -11.80 15.70 -9.94
C PRO A 35 -11.69 16.84 -8.93
N PHE A 36 -11.06 16.59 -7.77
CA PHE A 36 -10.93 17.58 -6.69
C PHE A 36 -9.67 18.44 -6.83
N ILE A 37 -8.81 18.14 -7.81
CA ILE A 37 -7.57 18.88 -8.02
C ILE A 37 -7.84 20.10 -8.90
N ARG A 38 -7.72 21.31 -8.32
CA ARG A 38 -7.93 22.61 -9.02
C ARG A 38 -7.20 22.72 -10.36
N LYS A 39 -5.99 22.15 -10.48
CA LYS A 39 -5.18 22.12 -11.73
C LYS A 39 -4.80 20.69 -12.15
N ALA A 40 -5.80 19.84 -12.33
CA ALA A 40 -5.63 18.40 -12.62
C ALA A 40 -4.76 18.08 -13.85
N LYS A 41 -4.74 18.94 -14.88
CA LYS A 41 -3.88 18.74 -16.07
C LYS A 41 -2.38 18.83 -15.75
N THR A 42 -2.00 19.68 -14.79
CA THR A 42 -0.60 19.85 -14.38
C THR A 42 -0.21 19.00 -13.16
N SER A 43 -1.15 18.22 -12.60
CA SER A 43 -0.91 17.49 -11.36
C SER A 43 -0.06 16.24 -11.53
N GLN A 44 0.06 15.72 -12.75
CA GLN A 44 0.82 14.51 -13.08
C GLN A 44 2.27 14.56 -12.61
N LYS A 45 2.93 15.73 -12.70
CA LYS A 45 4.31 15.90 -12.23
C LYS A 45 4.45 15.56 -10.74
N TYR A 46 3.48 15.97 -9.92
CA TYR A 46 3.50 15.68 -8.48
C TYR A 46 3.28 14.20 -8.18
N ALA A 47 2.47 13.51 -8.99
CA ALA A 47 2.30 12.07 -8.88
C ALA A 47 3.61 11.32 -9.20
N HIS A 48 4.33 11.74 -10.26
CA HIS A 48 5.63 11.17 -10.59
C HIS A 48 6.70 11.47 -9.53
N TYR A 49 6.75 12.69 -9.00
CA TYR A 49 7.65 13.03 -7.90
C TYR A 49 7.37 12.21 -6.66
N ALA A 50 6.10 12.04 -6.28
CA ALA A 50 5.72 11.19 -5.14
C ALA A 50 6.16 9.73 -5.36
N ASN A 51 5.93 9.17 -6.55
CA ASN A 51 6.36 7.81 -6.88
C ASN A 51 7.89 7.65 -6.84
N LEU A 52 8.63 8.65 -7.35
CA LEU A 52 10.09 8.65 -7.30
C LEU A 52 10.60 8.65 -5.86
N VAL A 53 10.04 9.50 -5.01
CA VAL A 53 10.39 9.57 -3.58
C VAL A 53 10.10 8.24 -2.89
N THR A 54 8.92 7.65 -3.09
CA THR A 54 8.58 6.33 -2.51
C THR A 54 9.56 5.25 -2.99
N THR A 55 9.91 5.24 -4.28
CA THR A 55 10.86 4.28 -4.85
C THR A 55 12.25 4.42 -4.21
N ILE A 56 12.74 5.65 -4.03
CA ILE A 56 14.03 5.92 -3.37
C ILE A 56 14.00 5.44 -1.93
N VAL A 57 12.94 5.77 -1.17
CA VAL A 57 12.80 5.36 0.24
C VAL A 57 12.77 3.84 0.37
N TYR A 58 12.00 3.15 -0.47
CA TYR A 58 11.90 1.68 -0.43
C TYR A 58 13.22 1.02 -0.83
N THR A 59 13.90 1.55 -1.84
CA THR A 59 15.22 1.07 -2.26
C THR A 59 16.25 1.26 -1.15
N TYR A 60 16.25 2.42 -0.50
CA TYR A 60 17.11 2.71 0.64
C TYR A 60 16.88 1.73 1.80
N LEU A 61 15.61 1.52 2.20
CA LEU A 61 15.25 0.57 3.26
C LEU A 61 15.63 -0.88 2.89
N MET A 62 15.47 -1.26 1.62
CA MET A 62 15.89 -2.57 1.12
C MET A 62 17.41 -2.74 1.26
N ILE A 63 18.21 -1.75 0.84
CA ILE A 63 19.67 -1.81 0.96
C ILE A 63 20.08 -1.91 2.43
N LEU A 64 19.48 -1.11 3.31
CA LEU A 64 19.77 -1.14 4.74
C LEU A 64 19.48 -2.53 5.36
N THR A 65 18.33 -3.12 5.03
CA THR A 65 17.94 -4.43 5.58
C THR A 65 18.82 -5.56 5.05
N LEU A 66 19.21 -5.53 3.77
CA LEU A 66 20.15 -6.49 3.18
C LEU A 66 21.56 -6.36 3.74
N ALA A 67 21.99 -5.13 4.08
CA ALA A 67 23.28 -4.88 4.71
C ALA A 67 23.30 -5.33 6.18
N PHE A 68 22.18 -5.19 6.88
CA PHE A 68 22.08 -5.46 8.31
C PHE A 68 21.89 -6.96 8.63
N PHE A 69 21.00 -7.65 7.91
CA PHE A 69 20.65 -9.03 8.21
C PHE A 69 21.36 -10.02 7.29
N SER A 70 21.70 -11.20 7.82
CA SER A 70 21.98 -12.38 6.98
C SER A 70 20.71 -12.87 6.30
N GLU A 71 20.83 -13.61 5.19
CA GLU A 71 19.68 -14.12 4.41
C GLU A 71 18.66 -14.88 5.28
N LYS A 72 19.13 -15.80 6.12
CA LYS A 72 18.28 -16.57 7.04
C LYS A 72 17.60 -15.69 8.09
N GLN A 73 18.32 -14.71 8.62
CA GLN A 73 17.74 -13.77 9.60
C GLN A 73 16.67 -12.89 8.94
N LEU A 74 16.95 -12.37 7.73
CA LEU A 74 16.00 -11.54 7.00
C LEU A 74 14.72 -12.32 6.64
N ALA A 75 14.86 -13.58 6.21
CA ALA A 75 13.71 -14.45 5.92
C ALA A 75 12.83 -14.71 7.15
N SER A 76 13.41 -14.73 8.36
CA SER A 76 12.67 -14.86 9.62
C SER A 76 12.17 -13.52 10.19
N ALA A 77 12.66 -12.39 9.67
CA ALA A 77 12.36 -11.06 10.20
C ALA A 77 11.03 -10.52 9.66
N ILE A 78 9.97 -10.59 10.48
CA ILE A 78 8.63 -10.11 10.11
C ILE A 78 8.62 -8.60 9.86
N TRP A 79 9.35 -7.82 10.66
CA TRP A 79 9.49 -6.37 10.53
C TRP A 79 10.97 -5.98 10.60
N ALA A 80 11.71 -6.21 9.51
CA ALA A 80 13.15 -6.01 9.46
C ALA A 80 13.59 -4.62 9.97
N TYR A 81 12.93 -3.54 9.53
CA TYR A 81 13.23 -2.19 9.99
C TYR A 81 13.03 -2.00 11.51
N LEU A 82 11.91 -2.49 12.05
CA LEU A 82 11.64 -2.39 13.49
C LEU A 82 12.66 -3.21 14.30
N SER A 83 13.04 -4.39 13.80
CA SER A 83 14.07 -5.24 14.41
C SER A 83 15.44 -4.57 14.45
N MET A 84 15.81 -3.79 13.42
CA MET A 84 17.06 -3.01 13.44
C MET A 84 17.06 -1.95 14.53
N ILE A 85 15.93 -1.28 14.75
CA ILE A 85 15.83 -0.23 15.76
C ILE A 85 15.90 -0.77 17.19
N LYS A 86 15.59 -2.05 17.42
CA LYS A 86 15.72 -2.68 18.75
C LYS A 86 17.13 -2.63 19.32
N ILE A 87 18.13 -2.47 18.46
CA ILE A 87 19.55 -2.42 18.85
C ILE A 87 19.90 -1.07 19.48
N ILE A 88 19.12 -0.03 19.18
CA ILE A 88 19.32 1.29 19.77
C ILE A 88 18.88 1.23 21.24
N GLN A 89 19.86 1.18 22.14
CA GLN A 89 19.65 1.20 23.58
C GLN A 89 19.97 2.59 24.12
N PHE A 90 19.02 3.19 24.82
CA PHE A 90 19.23 4.43 25.55
C PHE A 90 19.28 4.13 27.05
N PRO A 91 20.15 4.80 27.82
CA PRO A 91 20.30 4.54 29.26
C PRO A 91 19.04 4.85 30.09
N PHE A 92 18.09 5.61 29.53
CA PHE A 92 16.83 6.00 30.17
C PHE A 92 15.58 5.36 29.53
N ILE A 93 15.71 4.69 28.37
CA ILE A 93 14.60 4.04 27.65
C ILE A 93 15.04 2.65 27.21
N GLU A 94 14.51 1.62 27.87
CA GLU A 94 14.77 0.22 27.53
C GLU A 94 14.08 -0.22 26.23
N ARG A 95 12.97 0.44 25.82
CA ARG A 95 12.12 0.02 24.69
C ARG A 95 11.75 1.15 23.76
N PHE A 96 12.76 1.75 23.13
CA PHE A 96 12.59 2.87 22.20
C PHE A 96 11.67 2.52 21.01
N GLU A 97 11.67 1.26 20.59
CA GLU A 97 10.77 0.72 19.55
C GLU A 97 9.29 1.04 19.79
N TYR A 98 8.84 1.10 21.04
CA TYR A 98 7.43 1.35 21.38
C TYR A 98 6.99 2.77 21.11
N ILE A 99 7.90 3.73 21.27
CA ILE A 99 7.64 5.12 20.92
C ILE A 99 7.42 5.23 19.42
N ILE A 100 8.27 4.59 18.62
CA ILE A 100 8.15 4.59 17.16
C ILE A 100 6.84 3.95 16.70
N VAL A 101 6.49 2.77 17.24
CA VAL A 101 5.22 2.11 16.92
C VAL A 101 4.02 3.00 17.25
N SER A 102 4.08 3.71 18.37
CA SER A 102 3.01 4.64 18.79
C SER A 102 2.90 5.84 17.87
N VAL A 103 4.03 6.44 17.48
CA VAL A 103 4.08 7.52 16.47
C VAL A 103 3.56 7.03 15.11
N TRP A 104 3.83 5.76 14.78
CA TRP A 104 3.37 5.15 13.53
C TRP A 104 1.85 5.11 13.39
N ALA A 105 1.11 5.06 14.51
CA ALA A 105 -0.35 5.14 14.48
C ALA A 105 -0.83 6.45 13.83
N PHE A 106 -0.16 7.57 14.08
CA PHE A 106 -0.49 8.86 13.47
C PHE A 106 -0.26 8.88 11.95
N PHE A 107 0.73 8.14 11.45
CA PHE A 107 0.95 7.99 10.01
C PHE A 107 -0.10 7.10 9.33
N ILE A 108 -0.68 6.14 10.06
CA ILE A 108 -1.72 5.25 9.54
C ILE A 108 -3.08 5.96 9.45
N LEU A 109 -3.40 6.83 10.41
CA LEU A 109 -4.69 7.55 10.47
C LEU A 109 -5.12 8.24 9.17
N PRO A 110 -4.28 9.07 8.51
CA PRO A 110 -4.68 9.71 7.25
C PRO A 110 -4.92 8.68 6.14
N ASN A 111 -4.11 7.62 6.07
CA ASN A 111 -4.28 6.55 5.07
C ASN A 111 -5.63 5.83 5.24
N VAL A 112 -6.00 5.50 6.48
CA VAL A 112 -7.30 4.89 6.78
C VAL A 112 -8.45 5.87 6.47
N SER A 113 -8.29 7.14 6.83
CA SER A 113 -9.31 8.16 6.59
C SER A 113 -9.57 8.37 5.09
N PHE A 114 -8.50 8.46 4.30
CA PHE A 114 -8.60 8.62 2.84
C PHE A 114 -9.18 7.40 2.14
N THR A 115 -8.81 6.19 2.57
CA THR A 115 -9.38 4.96 2.02
C THR A 115 -10.86 4.81 2.36
N LEU A 116 -11.27 5.07 3.61
CA LEU A 116 -12.69 5.10 4.01
C LEU A 116 -13.50 6.14 3.23
N TRP A 117 -12.93 7.34 3.04
CA TRP A 117 -13.53 8.36 2.20
C TRP A 117 -13.69 7.88 0.75
N GLY A 118 -12.66 7.24 0.18
CA GLY A 118 -12.70 6.72 -1.18
C GLY A 118 -13.75 5.62 -1.37
N VAL A 119 -13.84 4.66 -0.45
CA VAL A 119 -14.86 3.60 -0.50
C VAL A 119 -16.26 4.20 -0.39
N SER A 120 -16.49 5.09 0.57
CA SER A 120 -17.81 5.70 0.77
C SER A 120 -18.24 6.58 -0.42
N ARG A 121 -17.29 7.24 -1.09
CA ARG A 121 -17.57 7.97 -2.34
C ARG A 121 -17.81 7.01 -3.51
N GLY A 122 -17.04 5.95 -3.64
CA GLY A 122 -17.21 4.93 -4.67
C GLY A 122 -18.61 4.30 -4.62
N ILE A 123 -19.08 3.97 -3.42
CA ILE A 123 -20.44 3.44 -3.21
C ILE A 123 -21.51 4.50 -3.54
N LYS A 124 -21.28 5.77 -3.19
CA LYS A 124 -22.20 6.85 -3.56
C LYS A 124 -22.36 6.96 -5.08
N GLU A 125 -21.27 6.93 -5.84
CA GLU A 125 -21.33 7.01 -7.30
C GLU A 125 -21.91 5.74 -7.93
N ALA A 126 -21.64 4.55 -7.37
CA ALA A 126 -22.10 3.29 -7.90
C ALA A 126 -23.58 2.98 -7.59
N LEU A 127 -24.05 3.28 -6.37
CA LEU A 127 -25.38 2.91 -5.86
C LEU A 127 -26.28 4.12 -5.60
N GLY A 128 -25.80 5.35 -5.75
CA GLY A 128 -26.58 6.58 -5.49
C GLY A 128 -26.83 6.88 -4.01
N ILE A 129 -26.28 6.09 -3.08
CA ILE A 129 -26.53 6.23 -1.64
C ILE A 129 -25.71 7.39 -1.06
N LYS A 130 -26.33 8.24 -0.23
CA LYS A 130 -25.65 9.38 0.40
C LYS A 130 -24.50 8.90 1.31
N GLN A 131 -23.32 9.48 1.13
CA GLN A 131 -22.09 9.16 1.86
C GLN A 131 -22.24 9.17 3.39
N LYS A 132 -23.09 10.07 3.93
CA LYS A 132 -23.36 10.19 5.36
C LYS A 132 -23.92 8.91 6.02
N TYR A 133 -24.60 8.06 5.25
CA TYR A 133 -25.12 6.78 5.74
C TYR A 133 -24.15 5.63 5.49
N VAL A 134 -23.42 5.69 4.37
CA VAL A 134 -22.45 4.66 3.97
C VAL A 134 -21.26 4.62 4.91
N LEU A 135 -20.73 5.79 5.31
CA LEU A 135 -19.50 5.86 6.09
C LEU A 135 -19.63 5.21 7.48
N PRO A 136 -20.65 5.49 8.31
CA PRO A 136 -20.83 4.80 9.59
C PRO A 136 -20.98 3.29 9.45
N VAL A 137 -21.72 2.82 8.44
CA VAL A 137 -21.92 1.38 8.19
C VAL A 137 -20.60 0.70 7.87
N ILE A 138 -19.76 1.29 7.03
CA ILE A 138 -18.42 0.75 6.72
C ILE A 138 -17.55 0.72 7.98
N ILE A 139 -17.56 1.78 8.78
CA ILE A 139 -16.74 1.85 10.00
C ILE A 139 -17.16 0.75 10.98
N VAL A 140 -18.46 0.60 11.23
CA VAL A 140 -18.99 -0.46 12.11
C VAL A 140 -18.63 -1.83 11.54
N PHE A 141 -18.77 -2.03 10.24
CA PHE A 141 -18.42 -3.29 9.58
C PHE A 141 -16.92 -3.63 9.75
N ILE A 142 -16.02 -2.67 9.51
CA ILE A 142 -14.57 -2.87 9.68
C ILE A 142 -14.23 -3.12 11.16
N PHE A 143 -14.87 -2.39 12.08
CA PHE A 143 -14.68 -2.58 13.50
C PHE A 143 -15.10 -3.99 13.94
N VAL A 144 -16.27 -4.46 13.51
CA VAL A 144 -16.73 -5.84 13.77
C VAL A 144 -15.77 -6.87 13.17
N LEU A 145 -15.34 -6.68 11.91
CA LEU A 145 -14.37 -7.56 11.27
C LEU A 145 -13.05 -7.65 12.04
N SER A 146 -12.61 -6.55 12.66
CA SER A 146 -11.33 -6.51 13.40
C SER A 146 -11.28 -7.51 14.57
N PHE A 147 -12.41 -7.78 15.23
CA PHE A 147 -12.51 -8.78 16.30
C PHE A 147 -12.34 -10.23 15.82
N PHE A 148 -12.49 -10.49 14.53
CA PHE A 148 -12.25 -11.82 13.96
C PHE A 148 -10.78 -12.04 13.56
N LEU A 149 -9.97 -10.97 13.54
CA LEU A 149 -8.56 -10.94 13.13
C LEU A 149 -7.59 -11.14 14.29
N ASN A 150 -7.88 -12.12 15.16
CA ASN A 150 -7.10 -12.34 16.38
C ASN A 150 -5.81 -13.14 16.16
N ASN A 151 -5.50 -13.53 14.93
CA ASN A 151 -4.33 -14.34 14.60
C ASN A 151 -3.57 -13.75 13.40
N ARG A 152 -2.24 -13.67 13.52
CA ARG A 152 -1.35 -13.19 12.46
C ARG A 152 -1.51 -13.95 11.15
N ASN A 153 -1.75 -15.25 11.20
CA ASN A 153 -1.94 -16.05 9.97
C ASN A 153 -3.16 -15.56 9.18
N LYS A 154 -4.24 -15.17 9.87
CA LYS A 154 -5.43 -14.60 9.23
C LYS A 154 -5.13 -13.24 8.60
N ILE A 155 -4.35 -12.39 9.27
CA ILE A 155 -3.92 -11.09 8.73
C ILE A 155 -3.07 -11.29 7.48
N ASN A 156 -2.09 -12.20 7.51
CA ASN A 156 -1.26 -12.50 6.34
C ASN A 156 -2.09 -13.07 5.17
N LEU A 157 -3.10 -13.89 5.46
CA LEU A 157 -4.02 -14.40 4.44
C LEU A 157 -4.79 -13.26 3.76
N ILE A 158 -5.34 -12.33 4.55
CA ILE A 158 -6.05 -11.15 4.03
C ILE A 158 -5.11 -10.27 3.21
N ASN A 159 -3.90 -10.02 3.67
CA ASN A 159 -2.91 -9.25 2.91
C ASN A 159 -2.58 -9.93 1.57
N THR A 160 -2.44 -11.26 1.58
CA THR A 160 -2.18 -12.04 0.37
C THR A 160 -3.35 -11.94 -0.61
N TRP A 161 -4.58 -12.12 -0.13
CA TRP A 161 -5.79 -12.01 -0.95
C TRP A 161 -5.97 -10.60 -1.49
N THR A 162 -5.76 -9.59 -0.65
CA THR A 162 -5.83 -8.17 -1.04
C THR A 162 -4.81 -7.89 -2.13
N GLY A 163 -3.56 -8.34 -1.97
CA GLY A 163 -2.51 -8.23 -2.99
C GLY A 163 -2.88 -8.90 -4.31
N GLN A 164 -3.48 -10.09 -4.28
CA GLN A 164 -3.92 -10.79 -5.49
C GLN A 164 -5.09 -10.10 -6.18
N ILE A 165 -6.11 -9.67 -5.43
CA ILE A 165 -7.28 -8.95 -5.97
C ILE A 165 -6.83 -7.60 -6.54
N GLY A 166 -6.00 -6.86 -5.82
CA GLY A 166 -5.48 -5.58 -6.28
C GLY A 166 -4.58 -5.73 -7.51
N PHE A 167 -3.85 -6.83 -7.66
CA PHE A 167 -3.11 -7.13 -8.88
C PHE A 167 -4.06 -7.23 -10.09
N VAL A 168 -5.12 -8.03 -9.97
CA VAL A 168 -6.13 -8.13 -11.04
C VAL A 168 -6.78 -6.78 -11.31
N TYR A 169 -7.09 -6.02 -10.26
CA TYR A 169 -7.69 -4.70 -10.39
C TYR A 169 -6.78 -3.72 -11.15
N ILE A 170 -5.51 -3.63 -10.78
CA ILE A 170 -4.56 -2.67 -11.35
C ILE A 170 -4.14 -3.05 -12.76
N TYR A 171 -3.79 -4.31 -12.99
CA TYR A 171 -3.15 -4.74 -14.24
C TYR A 171 -4.14 -5.28 -15.28
N VAL A 172 -5.36 -5.63 -14.88
CA VAL A 172 -6.40 -6.11 -15.80
C VAL A 172 -7.56 -5.13 -15.88
N TYR A 173 -8.21 -4.83 -14.75
CA TYR A 173 -9.44 -4.04 -14.76
C TYR A 173 -9.24 -2.59 -15.20
N LEU A 174 -8.24 -1.88 -14.66
CA LEU A 174 -7.97 -0.48 -15.05
C LEU A 174 -7.60 -0.32 -16.55
N PRO A 175 -6.69 -1.13 -17.14
CA PRO A 175 -6.41 -1.07 -18.57
C PRO A 175 -7.63 -1.40 -19.44
N VAL A 176 -8.44 -2.40 -19.06
CA VAL A 176 -9.66 -2.75 -19.79
C VAL A 176 -10.67 -1.60 -19.76
N LEU A 177 -10.86 -0.95 -18.60
CA LEU A 177 -11.70 0.24 -18.50
C LEU A 177 -11.21 1.36 -19.42
N TRP A 178 -9.90 1.60 -19.47
CA TRP A 178 -9.30 2.61 -20.34
C TRP A 178 -9.53 2.30 -21.83
N LEU A 179 -9.40 1.03 -22.24
CA LEU A 179 -9.70 0.59 -23.62
C LEU A 179 -11.18 0.78 -23.97
N ILE A 180 -12.10 0.44 -23.06
CA ILE A 180 -13.54 0.65 -23.27
C ILE A 180 -13.86 2.15 -23.40
N GLN A 181 -13.26 2.98 -22.55
CA GLN A 181 -13.47 4.42 -22.57
C GLN A 181 -12.99 5.04 -23.89
N THR A 182 -11.79 4.68 -24.35
CA THR A 182 -11.22 5.17 -25.61
C THR A 182 -12.05 4.70 -26.82
N ALA A 183 -12.52 3.46 -26.82
CA ALA A 183 -13.43 2.95 -27.85
C ALA A 183 -14.77 3.71 -27.89
N LYS A 184 -15.41 3.96 -26.75
CA LYS A 184 -16.66 4.74 -26.67
C LYS A 184 -16.49 6.19 -27.14
N ILE A 185 -15.36 6.83 -26.80
CA ILE A 185 -15.07 8.21 -27.25
C ILE A 185 -14.89 8.25 -28.77
N LYS A 186 -14.24 7.23 -29.34
CA LYS A 186 -14.04 7.12 -30.79
C LYS A 186 -15.34 6.82 -31.55
N LEU A 187 -16.27 6.07 -30.95
CA LEU A 187 -17.58 5.74 -31.55
C LEU A 187 -18.60 6.90 -31.47
N ARG A 188 -18.39 7.87 -30.56
CA ARG A 188 -19.23 9.08 -30.41
C ARG A 188 -18.75 10.26 -31.25
N ARG A 189 -17.56 10.18 -31.85
CA ARG A 189 -17.04 11.13 -32.83
C ARG A 189 -17.32 10.62 -34.23
#